data_AF-A0AAW2N336-F1
#
_entry.id   AF-A0AAW2N336-F1
#
_cell.length_a   1.000
_cell.length_b   1.000
_cell.length_c   1.000
_cell.angle_alpha   90.00
_cell.angle_beta   90.00
_cell.angle_gamma   90.00
#
_symmetry.space_group_name_H-M   'P 1'
#
loop_
_entity.id
_entity.type
_entity.pdbx_description
1 polymer ?
#
loop_
_entity_poly.entity_id
_entity_poly.type
_entity_poly.pdbx_seq_one_letter_code
_entity_poly.pdbx_strand_id
1 'polypeptide(L)'
;MIPLEFQGREVGLPPGCENMDSLTSMDLAGEFILACEMLKSPLEEMIKKLEPSPSCIISTNALPWTQQVGRQLQQFQGIFSRLYRVSLSCALTNCLKLKFKKTEISDSESFLVPDIPHRVEFTKAQLPGTTRKSSDQVKKLVDRIKKCRLSARGTLLNSFEELEPWYVEGYRKENQRVWCIGPVSLCNKNLAEKSDRGDKASIDEQSCISWLDSREPRSVIYACFGSLSRMSAKQIKEIGLGLEASYFAFIWIIRSLDSSAEVEKWLAEENSKKDLKEGA
;
A
#
# COMPACT_ATOMS: atom_id res chain seq x y z
N MET A 1 -15.79 2.03 -16.74
CA MET A 1 -15.71 1.27 -15.46
C MET A 1 -17.05 0.59 -15.26
N ILE A 2 -17.08 -0.69 -14.87
CA ILE A 2 -18.32 -1.41 -14.58
C ILE A 2 -18.45 -1.55 -13.06
N PRO A 3 -19.48 -0.97 -12.42
CA PRO A 3 -19.62 -1.03 -10.97
C PRO A 3 -20.12 -2.42 -10.52
N LEU A 4 -19.64 -2.85 -9.36
CA LEU A 4 -20.17 -4.00 -8.62
C LEU A 4 -20.59 -3.52 -7.23
N GLU A 5 -21.71 -4.01 -6.73
CA GLU A 5 -22.23 -3.63 -5.41
C GLU A 5 -21.37 -4.19 -4.28
N PHE A 6 -20.86 -3.31 -3.42
CA PHE A 6 -20.00 -3.68 -2.30
C PHE A 6 -20.81 -3.91 -1.02
N GLN A 7 -20.80 -5.15 -0.54
CA GLN A 7 -21.62 -5.59 0.61
C GLN A 7 -20.90 -5.43 1.95
N GLY A 8 -20.34 -4.25 2.21
CA GLY A 8 -19.53 -4.00 3.41
C GLY A 8 -20.29 -4.19 4.74
N ARG A 9 -21.59 -3.90 4.76
CA ARG A 9 -22.44 -4.01 5.96
C ARG A 9 -22.57 -5.45 6.47
N GLU A 10 -22.55 -6.43 5.57
CA GLU A 10 -22.70 -7.86 5.89
C GLU A 10 -21.54 -8.41 6.72
N VAL A 11 -20.39 -7.73 6.71
CA VAL A 11 -19.20 -8.06 7.49
C VAL A 11 -18.89 -7.03 8.57
N GLY A 12 -19.86 -6.15 8.88
CA GLY A 12 -19.76 -5.18 9.97
C GLY A 12 -18.99 -3.90 9.66
N LEU A 13 -18.74 -3.58 8.37
CA LEU A 13 -18.13 -2.29 8.02
C LEU A 13 -19.13 -1.14 8.19
N PRO A 14 -18.68 0.03 8.67
CA PRO A 14 -19.50 1.24 8.69
C PRO A 14 -19.98 1.64 7.28
N PRO A 15 -21.13 2.34 7.16
CA PRO A 15 -21.57 2.92 5.90
C PRO A 15 -20.49 3.81 5.26
N GLY A 16 -20.32 3.74 3.94
CA GLY A 16 -19.33 4.53 3.19
C GLY A 16 -17.90 3.97 3.19
N CYS A 17 -17.64 2.84 3.85
CA CYS A 17 -16.35 2.16 3.89
C CYS A 17 -16.08 1.28 2.64
N GLU A 18 -16.29 1.80 1.43
CA GLU A 18 -16.04 1.09 0.16
C GLU A 18 -14.60 1.24 -0.35
N ASN A 19 -13.76 2.01 0.34
CA ASN A 19 -12.34 2.17 0.07
C ASN A 19 -11.53 1.85 1.34
N MET A 20 -10.36 1.23 1.19
CA MET A 20 -9.46 0.98 2.33
C MET A 20 -9.05 2.27 3.04
N ASP A 21 -9.01 3.38 2.30
CA ASP A 21 -8.72 4.71 2.83
C ASP A 21 -9.93 5.39 3.51
N SER A 22 -11.15 4.89 3.32
CA SER A 22 -12.31 5.35 4.10
C SER A 22 -12.55 4.53 5.37
N LEU A 23 -11.72 3.52 5.64
CA LEU A 23 -11.77 2.77 6.89
C LEU A 23 -11.44 3.67 8.08
N THR A 24 -12.25 3.55 9.14
CA THR A 24 -12.09 4.25 10.41
C THR A 24 -10.91 3.70 11.23
N SER A 25 -10.56 2.44 11.04
CA SER A 25 -9.37 1.80 11.59
C SER A 25 -8.81 0.77 10.62
N MET A 26 -7.48 0.66 10.57
CA MET A 26 -6.80 -0.40 9.82
C MET A 26 -7.01 -1.81 10.42
N ASP A 27 -7.64 -1.91 11.59
CA ASP A 27 -8.11 -3.18 12.15
C ASP A 27 -9.25 -3.78 11.31
N LEU A 28 -10.05 -2.94 10.64
CA LEU A 28 -11.14 -3.34 9.76
C LEU A 28 -10.69 -3.80 8.36
N ALA A 29 -9.38 -3.80 8.09
CA ALA A 29 -8.85 -4.20 6.79
C ALA A 29 -9.16 -5.67 6.45
N GLY A 30 -9.30 -6.53 7.46
CA GLY A 30 -9.68 -7.92 7.28
C GLY A 30 -11.12 -8.05 6.79
N GLU A 31 -12.03 -7.36 7.47
CA GLU A 31 -13.45 -7.26 7.14
C GLU A 31 -13.64 -6.64 5.75
N PHE A 32 -12.88 -5.61 5.40
CA PHE A 32 -12.86 -5.04 4.05
C PHE A 32 -12.57 -6.09 2.97
N ILE A 33 -11.54 -6.92 3.15
CA ILE A 33 -11.20 -7.96 2.19
C ILE A 33 -12.28 -9.08 2.18
N LEU A 34 -12.90 -9.39 3.33
CA LEU A 34 -14.02 -10.33 3.40
C LEU A 34 -15.23 -9.83 2.59
N ALA A 35 -15.59 -8.55 2.71
CA ALA A 35 -16.61 -7.93 1.85
C ALA A 35 -16.24 -8.05 0.36
N CYS A 36 -14.97 -7.87 0.01
CA CYS A 36 -14.52 -8.09 -1.36
C CYS A 36 -14.68 -9.55 -1.83
N GLU A 37 -14.69 -10.56 -0.94
CA GLU A 37 -14.99 -11.95 -1.34
C GLU A 37 -16.43 -12.12 -1.85
N MET A 38 -17.35 -11.29 -1.37
CA MET A 38 -18.76 -11.31 -1.78
C MET A 38 -18.95 -10.79 -3.21
N LEU A 39 -17.96 -10.09 -3.77
CA LEU A 39 -17.95 -9.64 -5.17
C LEU A 39 -17.75 -10.78 -6.18
N LYS A 40 -17.47 -12.01 -5.72
CA LYS A 40 -17.23 -13.16 -6.58
C LYS A 40 -18.41 -13.47 -7.51
N SER A 41 -19.59 -13.75 -6.96
CA SER A 41 -20.75 -14.13 -7.77
C SER A 41 -21.20 -13.00 -8.71
N PRO A 42 -21.27 -11.72 -8.26
CA PRO A 42 -21.54 -10.60 -9.17
C PRO A 42 -20.54 -10.50 -10.33
N LEU A 43 -19.24 -10.71 -10.08
CA LEU A 43 -18.21 -10.71 -11.13
C LEU A 43 -18.43 -11.85 -12.13
N GLU A 44 -18.73 -13.07 -11.66
CA GLU A 44 -18.99 -14.23 -12.52
C GLU A 44 -20.16 -13.99 -13.47
N GLU A 45 -21.28 -13.46 -12.95
CA GLU A 45 -22.46 -13.13 -13.75
C GLU A 45 -22.20 -11.97 -14.72
N MET A 46 -21.38 -10.99 -14.33
CA MET A 46 -20.98 -9.90 -15.20
C MET A 46 -20.13 -10.40 -16.37
N ILE A 47 -19.11 -11.24 -16.12
CA ILE A 47 -18.22 -11.74 -17.18
C ILE A 47 -19.00 -12.51 -18.26
N LYS A 48 -20.00 -13.32 -17.87
CA LYS A 48 -20.86 -14.06 -18.82
C LYS A 48 -21.59 -13.16 -19.82
N LYS A 49 -21.82 -11.88 -19.46
CA LYS A 49 -22.56 -10.90 -20.27
C LYS A 49 -21.64 -10.02 -21.13
N LEU A 50 -20.32 -10.14 -20.99
CA LEU A 50 -19.37 -9.32 -21.75
C LEU A 50 -19.14 -9.89 -23.15
N GLU A 51 -19.28 -9.03 -24.16
CA GLU A 51 -18.92 -9.31 -25.55
C GLU A 51 -17.93 -8.25 -26.07
N PRO A 52 -16.73 -8.64 -26.56
CA PRO A 52 -16.19 -10.00 -26.54
C PRO A 52 -15.86 -10.47 -25.12
N SER A 53 -15.88 -11.78 -24.90
CA SER A 53 -15.48 -12.34 -23.62
C SER A 53 -14.01 -12.01 -23.33
N PRO A 54 -13.68 -11.55 -22.11
CA PRO A 54 -12.34 -11.15 -21.77
C PRO A 54 -11.37 -12.34 -21.81
N SER A 55 -10.15 -12.10 -22.29
CA SER A 55 -9.11 -13.13 -22.42
C SER A 55 -8.17 -13.24 -21.22
N CYS A 56 -8.23 -12.27 -20.27
CA CYS A 56 -7.35 -12.22 -19.10
C CYS A 56 -8.03 -11.53 -17.90
N ILE A 57 -7.66 -11.95 -16.68
CA ILE A 57 -7.97 -11.24 -15.42
C ILE A 57 -6.66 -10.76 -14.78
N ILE A 58 -6.52 -9.45 -14.56
CA ILE A 58 -5.44 -8.86 -13.77
C ILE A 58 -6.02 -8.44 -12.42
N SER A 59 -5.62 -9.12 -11.36
CA SER A 59 -6.18 -8.94 -10.02
C SER A 59 -5.10 -8.61 -8.98
N THR A 60 -5.52 -8.13 -7.82
CA THR A 60 -4.64 -7.99 -6.66
C THR A 60 -4.41 -9.35 -6.00
N ASN A 61 -3.25 -9.53 -5.37
CA ASN A 61 -2.96 -10.70 -4.54
C ASN A 61 -3.87 -10.83 -3.32
N ALA A 62 -4.48 -9.74 -2.88
CA ALA A 62 -5.35 -9.73 -1.71
C ALA A 62 -6.68 -10.47 -1.94
N LEU A 63 -7.05 -10.78 -3.19
CA LEU A 63 -8.35 -11.36 -3.54
C LEU A 63 -8.19 -12.77 -4.15
N PRO A 64 -7.97 -13.81 -3.34
CA PRO A 64 -7.66 -15.16 -3.81
C PRO A 64 -8.77 -15.75 -4.69
N TRP A 65 -10.03 -15.40 -4.43
CA TRP A 65 -11.20 -15.88 -5.17
C TRP A 65 -11.19 -15.50 -6.65
N THR A 66 -10.53 -14.40 -7.04
CA THR A 66 -10.43 -13.99 -8.45
C THR A 66 -9.68 -15.01 -9.30
N GLN A 67 -8.78 -15.79 -8.68
CA GLN A 67 -8.12 -16.89 -9.36
C GLN A 67 -9.08 -18.05 -9.64
N GLN A 68 -10.02 -18.30 -8.74
CA GLN A 68 -11.03 -19.34 -8.92
C GLN A 68 -11.96 -19.00 -10.08
N VAL A 69 -12.41 -17.74 -10.16
CA VAL A 69 -13.23 -17.23 -11.27
C VAL A 69 -12.53 -17.45 -12.61
N GLY A 70 -11.25 -17.06 -12.70
CA GLY A 70 -10.45 -17.26 -13.92
C GLY A 70 -10.24 -18.72 -14.32
N ARG A 71 -10.23 -19.67 -13.36
CA ARG A 71 -10.11 -21.12 -13.67
C ARG A 71 -11.43 -21.74 -14.13
N GLN A 72 -12.55 -21.31 -13.54
CA GLN A 72 -13.87 -21.84 -13.88
C GLN A 72 -14.31 -21.38 -15.28
N LEU A 73 -13.93 -20.17 -15.65
CA LEU A 73 -14.17 -19.62 -16.97
C LEU A 73 -12.98 -20.00 -17.86
N GLN A 74 -13.06 -21.15 -18.54
CA GLN A 74 -12.00 -21.73 -19.39
C GLN A 74 -11.47 -20.79 -20.51
N GLN A 75 -12.09 -19.62 -20.68
CA GLN A 75 -11.79 -18.58 -21.64
C GLN A 75 -10.56 -17.71 -21.25
N PHE A 76 -10.09 -17.78 -20.00
CA PHE A 76 -9.00 -16.93 -19.52
C PHE A 76 -7.61 -17.53 -19.74
N GLN A 77 -6.77 -16.80 -20.48
CA GLN A 77 -5.37 -17.15 -20.73
C GLN A 77 -4.40 -16.62 -19.66
N GLY A 78 -4.85 -15.92 -18.62
CA GLY A 78 -3.95 -15.37 -17.60
C GLY A 78 -4.65 -14.89 -16.34
N ILE A 79 -4.10 -15.25 -15.18
CA ILE A 79 -4.34 -14.56 -13.92
C ILE A 79 -3.02 -13.93 -13.51
N PHE A 80 -3.01 -12.61 -13.50
CA PHE A 80 -1.84 -11.84 -13.11
C PHE A 80 -2.09 -11.19 -11.78
N SER A 81 -1.18 -11.44 -10.84
CA SER A 81 -1.21 -10.76 -9.55
C SER A 81 -0.25 -9.57 -9.56
N ARG A 82 -0.65 -8.46 -8.91
CA ARG A 82 0.22 -7.29 -8.71
C ARG A 82 1.05 -7.43 -7.44
N LEU A 83 2.36 -7.21 -7.55
CA LEU A 83 3.25 -6.97 -6.41
C LEU A 83 3.97 -5.63 -6.57
N TYR A 84 4.11 -4.93 -5.45
CA TYR A 84 4.68 -3.58 -5.41
C TYR A 84 6.19 -3.57 -5.11
N ARG A 85 6.73 -4.57 -4.39
CA ARG A 85 8.17 -4.71 -4.10
C ARG A 85 8.54 -6.18 -3.95
N VAL A 86 9.43 -6.69 -4.80
CA VAL A 86 9.81 -8.12 -4.78
C VAL A 86 10.70 -8.42 -3.59
N SER A 87 11.73 -7.59 -3.38
CA SER A 87 12.69 -7.67 -2.27
C SER A 87 12.04 -7.79 -0.90
N LEU A 88 11.16 -6.84 -0.54
CA LEU A 88 10.43 -6.89 0.73
C LEU A 88 9.58 -8.16 0.83
N SER A 89 8.96 -8.56 -0.27
CA SER A 89 8.15 -9.76 -0.25
C SER A 89 8.97 -11.04 -0.10
N CYS A 90 10.14 -11.16 -0.73
CA CYS A 90 11.04 -12.29 -0.56
C CYS A 90 11.53 -12.36 0.88
N ALA A 91 11.98 -11.22 1.43
CA ALA A 91 12.44 -11.13 2.81
C ALA A 91 11.33 -11.56 3.80
N LEU A 92 10.12 -11.03 3.67
CA LEU A 92 8.99 -11.40 4.53
C LEU A 92 8.57 -12.86 4.37
N THR A 93 8.51 -13.38 3.14
CA THR A 93 8.18 -14.78 2.89
C THR A 93 9.21 -15.71 3.55
N ASN A 94 10.50 -15.40 3.43
CA ASN A 94 11.56 -16.21 4.02
C ASN A 94 11.56 -16.12 5.55
N CYS A 95 11.32 -14.93 6.12
CA CYS A 95 11.11 -14.77 7.56
C CYS A 95 9.91 -15.58 8.07
N LEU A 96 8.84 -15.73 7.28
CA LEU A 96 7.66 -16.53 7.65
C LEU A 96 7.84 -18.04 7.43
N LYS A 97 8.72 -18.45 6.50
CA LYS A 97 9.12 -19.85 6.27
C LYS A 97 10.05 -20.37 7.35
N LEU A 98 10.86 -19.50 7.95
CA LEU A 98 11.50 -19.82 9.22
C LEU A 98 10.39 -20.24 10.16
N LYS A 99 10.43 -21.51 10.56
CA LYS A 99 9.70 -22.03 11.71
C LYS A 99 10.28 -21.36 12.96
N PHE A 100 10.19 -20.03 13.05
CA PHE A 100 10.34 -19.34 14.31
C PHE A 100 9.34 -20.02 15.22
N LYS A 101 9.84 -20.79 16.16
CA LYS A 101 9.16 -20.92 17.44
C LYS A 101 9.09 -19.48 17.94
N LYS A 102 8.01 -18.76 17.60
CA LYS A 102 7.78 -17.33 17.90
C LYS A 102 7.95 -16.99 19.40
N THR A 103 8.13 -18.01 20.22
CA THR A 103 8.30 -18.03 21.66
C THR A 103 9.75 -17.90 22.13
N GLU A 104 10.79 -18.08 21.30
CA GLU A 104 12.20 -18.12 21.78
C GLU A 104 12.97 -16.81 21.58
N ILE A 105 12.53 -15.90 20.71
CA ILE A 105 13.24 -14.64 20.40
C ILE A 105 12.44 -13.45 20.93
N SER A 106 13.15 -12.53 21.60
CA SER A 106 12.58 -11.28 22.12
C SER A 106 12.10 -10.37 20.99
N ASP A 107 11.10 -9.52 21.25
CA ASP A 107 10.55 -8.62 20.22
C ASP A 107 11.58 -7.64 19.64
N SER A 108 12.62 -7.31 20.42
CA SER A 108 13.70 -6.38 20.05
C SER A 108 14.97 -7.06 19.54
N GLU A 109 15.08 -8.39 19.65
CA GLU A 109 16.27 -9.11 19.23
C GLU A 109 16.30 -9.24 17.70
N SER A 110 17.45 -8.89 17.10
CA SER A 110 17.66 -8.92 15.66
C SER A 110 18.05 -10.32 15.19
N PHE A 111 17.50 -10.75 14.06
CA PHE A 111 17.88 -11.99 13.39
C PHE A 111 18.12 -11.75 11.89
N LEU A 112 18.98 -12.57 11.30
CA LEU A 112 19.28 -12.54 9.88
C LEU A 112 18.12 -13.12 9.06
N VAL A 113 17.76 -12.43 7.98
CA VAL A 113 16.82 -12.95 6.99
C VAL A 113 17.52 -14.03 6.16
N PRO A 114 16.98 -15.26 6.11
CA PRO A 114 17.62 -16.34 5.37
C PRO A 114 17.28 -16.26 3.88
N ASP A 115 18.08 -16.96 3.08
CA ASP A 115 17.81 -17.23 1.66
C ASP A 115 17.55 -15.96 0.82
N ILE A 116 18.22 -14.86 1.18
CA ILE A 116 18.26 -13.63 0.38
C ILE A 116 19.71 -13.27 0.04
N PRO A 117 19.96 -12.60 -1.10
CA PRO A 117 21.30 -12.29 -1.59
C PRO A 117 22.06 -11.25 -0.74
N HIS A 118 21.35 -10.50 0.11
CA HIS A 118 21.91 -9.42 0.92
C HIS A 118 21.80 -9.75 2.40
N ARG A 119 22.78 -9.31 3.19
CA ARG A 119 22.70 -9.38 4.65
C ARG A 119 21.70 -8.34 5.15
N VAL A 120 20.51 -8.81 5.53
CA VAL A 120 19.44 -7.98 6.12
C VAL A 120 19.05 -8.59 7.46
N GLU A 121 18.82 -7.74 8.45
CA GLU A 121 18.38 -8.14 9.78
C GLU A 121 17.00 -7.52 10.07
N PHE A 122 16.14 -8.29 10.72
CA PHE A 122 14.88 -7.80 11.27
C PHE A 122 14.78 -8.14 12.75
N THR A 123 14.00 -7.36 13.49
CA THR A 123 13.46 -7.76 14.79
C THR A 123 12.07 -8.34 14.63
N LYS A 124 11.60 -9.09 15.63
CA LYS A 124 10.24 -9.65 15.60
C LYS A 124 9.16 -8.55 15.63
N ALA A 125 9.42 -7.41 16.25
CA ALA A 125 8.53 -6.24 16.21
C ALA A 125 8.37 -5.64 14.79
N GLN A 126 9.33 -5.85 13.89
CA GLN A 126 9.26 -5.37 12.51
C GLN A 126 8.50 -6.31 11.56
N LEU A 127 8.15 -7.53 12.01
CA LEU A 127 7.42 -8.49 11.19
C LEU A 127 5.90 -8.21 11.17
N PRO A 128 5.21 -8.36 10.01
CA PRO A 128 3.77 -8.20 9.92
C PRO A 128 3.00 -9.18 10.81
N GLY A 129 2.01 -8.68 11.55
CA GLY A 129 1.02 -9.52 12.25
C GLY A 129 1.50 -10.11 13.58
N THR A 130 2.59 -9.62 14.17
CA THR A 130 3.01 -10.02 15.54
C THR A 130 2.19 -9.35 16.63
N THR A 131 1.47 -8.27 16.34
CA THR A 131 0.78 -7.45 17.36
C THR A 131 -0.74 -7.30 17.19
N ARG A 132 -1.33 -7.65 16.03
CA ARG A 132 -2.78 -7.45 15.79
C ARG A 132 -3.61 -8.68 16.13
N LYS A 133 -4.63 -8.48 16.97
CA LYS A 133 -5.70 -9.46 17.17
C LYS A 133 -6.51 -9.55 15.87
N SER A 134 -6.69 -10.74 15.34
CA SER A 134 -7.50 -10.97 14.13
C SER A 134 -8.51 -12.08 14.38
N SER A 135 -9.71 -11.95 13.79
CA SER A 135 -10.71 -13.01 13.79
C SER A 135 -10.19 -14.26 13.06
N ASP A 136 -10.75 -15.42 13.37
CA ASP A 136 -10.34 -16.68 12.71
C ASP A 136 -10.68 -16.70 11.22
N GLN A 137 -11.72 -15.98 10.80
CA GLN A 137 -12.04 -15.79 9.39
C GLN A 137 -10.93 -15.02 8.66
N VAL A 138 -10.42 -13.93 9.26
CA VAL A 138 -9.31 -13.15 8.71
C VAL A 138 -8.02 -13.98 8.66
N LYS A 139 -7.73 -14.81 9.67
CA LYS A 139 -6.57 -15.73 9.62
C LYS A 139 -6.67 -16.71 8.45
N LYS A 140 -7.82 -17.37 8.29
CA LYS A 140 -8.08 -18.29 7.17
C LYS A 140 -7.96 -17.59 5.81
N LEU A 141 -8.40 -16.34 5.71
CA LEU A 141 -8.25 -15.51 4.52
C LEU A 141 -6.77 -15.24 4.20
N VAL A 142 -5.96 -14.85 5.19
CA VAL A 142 -4.52 -14.64 5.02
C VAL A 142 -3.82 -15.91 4.52
N ASP A 143 -4.19 -17.06 5.06
CA ASP A 143 -3.63 -18.34 4.60
C ASP A 143 -4.05 -18.67 3.15
N ARG A 144 -5.29 -18.36 2.76
CA ARG A 144 -5.75 -18.48 1.36
C ARG A 144 -4.98 -17.56 0.43
N ILE A 145 -4.75 -16.30 0.81
CA ILE A 145 -3.94 -15.33 0.04
C ILE A 145 -2.54 -15.88 -0.22
N LYS A 146 -1.87 -16.38 0.83
CA LYS A 146 -0.53 -16.99 0.72
C LYS A 146 -0.50 -18.16 -0.24
N LYS A 147 -1.48 -19.08 -0.14
CA LYS A 147 -1.59 -20.25 -1.03
C LYS A 147 -1.86 -19.85 -2.47
N CYS A 148 -2.76 -18.90 -2.71
CA CYS A 148 -3.15 -18.49 -4.05
C CYS A 148 -2.03 -17.78 -4.80
N ARG A 149 -1.16 -17.05 -4.10
CA ARG A 149 0.00 -16.37 -4.72
C ARG A 149 0.87 -17.31 -5.56
N LEU A 150 1.09 -18.54 -5.09
CA LEU A 150 1.91 -19.54 -5.79
C LEU A 150 1.18 -20.20 -6.97
N SER A 151 -0.14 -20.04 -7.05
CA SER A 151 -0.99 -20.75 -8.01
C SER A 151 -1.50 -19.90 -9.18
N ALA A 152 -1.05 -18.63 -9.25
CA ALA A 152 -1.31 -17.75 -10.37
C ALA A 152 -0.56 -18.20 -11.64
N ARG A 153 -1.15 -17.98 -12.82
CA ARG A 153 -0.51 -18.29 -14.11
C ARG A 153 0.72 -17.42 -14.36
N GLY A 154 0.77 -16.24 -13.75
CA GLY A 154 2.00 -15.51 -13.54
C GLY A 154 1.78 -14.22 -12.76
N THR A 155 2.82 -13.41 -12.66
CA THR A 155 2.86 -12.23 -11.80
C THR A 155 3.33 -11.01 -12.57
N LEU A 156 2.59 -9.89 -12.46
CA LEU A 156 3.04 -8.59 -12.96
C LEU A 156 3.62 -7.81 -11.79
N LEU A 157 4.87 -7.40 -11.94
CA LEU A 157 5.59 -6.61 -10.96
C LEU A 157 5.61 -5.15 -11.40
N ASN A 158 5.16 -4.26 -10.52
CA ASN A 158 5.39 -2.83 -10.71
C ASN A 158 6.82 -2.47 -10.26
N SER A 159 7.79 -3.04 -10.96
CA SER A 159 9.24 -2.87 -10.79
C SER A 159 9.90 -3.08 -12.17
N PHE A 160 11.20 -2.86 -12.27
CA PHE A 160 12.02 -3.14 -13.46
C PHE A 160 13.19 -4.05 -13.06
N GLU A 161 13.69 -4.86 -13.98
CA GLU A 161 14.64 -5.94 -13.64
C GLU A 161 15.94 -5.42 -13.06
N GLU A 162 16.43 -4.30 -13.59
CA GLU A 162 17.69 -3.66 -13.21
C GLU A 162 17.66 -3.09 -11.78
N LEU A 163 16.47 -2.85 -11.21
CA LEU A 163 16.34 -2.33 -9.84
C LEU A 163 16.65 -3.38 -8.78
N GLU A 164 16.22 -4.62 -8.98
CA GLU A 164 16.30 -5.68 -7.96
C GLU A 164 16.51 -7.08 -8.59
N PRO A 165 17.56 -7.28 -9.41
CA PRO A 165 17.68 -8.44 -10.30
C PRO A 165 17.73 -9.77 -9.55
N TRP A 166 18.48 -9.86 -8.45
CA TRP A 166 18.56 -11.08 -7.64
C TRP A 166 17.22 -11.47 -7.00
N TYR A 167 16.39 -10.48 -6.64
CA TYR A 167 15.09 -10.74 -6.03
C TYR A 167 14.07 -11.16 -7.07
N VAL A 168 14.09 -10.54 -8.25
CA VAL A 168 13.27 -10.97 -9.40
C VAL A 168 13.62 -12.40 -9.78
N GLU A 169 14.91 -12.73 -9.88
CA GLU A 169 15.37 -14.08 -10.20
C GLU A 169 15.02 -15.10 -9.11
N GLY A 170 15.20 -14.73 -7.83
CA GLY A 170 14.76 -15.55 -6.71
C GLY A 170 13.26 -15.84 -6.76
N TYR A 171 12.45 -14.84 -7.10
CA TYR A 171 11.00 -15.02 -7.26
C TYR A 171 10.64 -15.86 -8.48
N ARG A 172 11.40 -15.76 -9.59
CA ARG A 172 11.23 -16.59 -10.80
C ARG A 172 11.48 -18.07 -10.53
N LYS A 173 12.43 -18.39 -9.65
CA LYS A 173 12.69 -19.78 -9.23
C LYS A 173 11.49 -20.41 -8.51
N GLU A 174 10.73 -19.62 -7.74
CA GLU A 174 9.51 -20.07 -7.07
C GLU A 174 8.26 -19.99 -7.98
N ASN A 175 8.24 -19.04 -8.92
CA ASN A 175 7.15 -18.81 -9.85
C ASN A 175 7.71 -18.50 -11.25
N GLN A 176 7.64 -19.48 -12.17
CA GLN A 176 8.31 -19.41 -13.47
C GLN A 176 7.87 -18.25 -14.39
N ARG A 177 6.77 -17.55 -14.09
CA ARG A 177 6.16 -16.56 -14.99
C ARG A 177 6.00 -15.22 -14.31
N VAL A 178 7.04 -14.41 -14.40
CA VAL A 178 7.15 -13.11 -13.73
C VAL A 178 7.60 -12.05 -14.73
N TRP A 179 6.80 -11.00 -14.88
CA TRP A 179 7.09 -9.88 -15.77
C TRP A 179 7.21 -8.59 -14.97
N CYS A 180 8.35 -7.93 -15.10
CA CYS A 180 8.56 -6.56 -14.63
C CYS A 180 7.99 -5.61 -15.68
N ILE A 181 6.97 -4.83 -15.30
CA ILE A 181 6.26 -3.89 -16.19
C ILE A 181 6.28 -2.46 -15.64
N GLY A 182 7.06 -2.23 -14.57
CA GLY A 182 7.13 -0.96 -13.88
C GLY A 182 8.30 -0.08 -14.31
N PRO A 183 8.40 1.13 -13.76
CA PRO A 183 7.38 1.74 -12.88
C PRO A 183 6.17 2.24 -13.70
N VAL A 184 4.99 1.68 -13.43
CA VAL A 184 3.75 1.98 -14.20
C VAL A 184 3.26 3.42 -14.04
N SER A 185 3.83 4.15 -13.09
CA SER A 185 3.62 5.60 -12.96
C SER A 185 4.13 6.38 -14.17
N LEU A 186 5.11 5.85 -14.91
CA LEU A 186 5.66 6.49 -16.11
C LEU A 186 4.81 6.29 -17.36
N CYS A 187 3.75 5.47 -17.31
CA CYS A 187 2.86 5.25 -18.46
C CYS A 187 2.00 6.48 -18.79
N ASN A 188 1.68 7.30 -17.78
CA ASN A 188 0.93 8.55 -17.98
C ASN A 188 1.89 9.59 -18.56
N LYS A 189 1.60 10.09 -19.76
CA LYS A 189 2.53 10.97 -20.49
C LYS A 189 2.24 12.44 -20.20
N ASN A 190 0.98 12.80 -19.98
CA ASN A 190 0.57 14.19 -19.81
C ASN A 190 0.39 14.53 -18.33
N LEU A 191 0.62 15.79 -17.96
CA LEU A 191 0.50 16.28 -16.58
C LEU A 191 -0.92 16.08 -16.02
N ALA A 192 -1.95 16.34 -16.83
CA ALA A 192 -3.35 16.10 -16.44
C ALA A 192 -3.63 14.64 -16.02
N GLU A 193 -3.04 13.67 -16.72
CA GLU A 193 -3.17 12.24 -16.36
C GLU A 193 -2.39 11.87 -15.10
N LYS A 194 -1.36 12.66 -14.75
CA LYS A 194 -0.55 12.46 -13.53
C LYS A 194 -1.21 13.12 -12.32
N SER A 195 -1.82 14.30 -12.51
CA SER A 195 -2.48 15.10 -11.47
C SER A 195 -3.84 14.56 -11.04
N ASP A 196 -4.53 13.79 -11.88
CA ASP A 196 -5.81 13.15 -11.55
C ASP A 196 -5.69 11.97 -10.55
N ARG A 197 -4.48 11.70 -10.04
CA ARG A 197 -4.24 10.64 -9.05
C ARG A 197 -4.38 11.18 -7.63
N GLY A 198 -5.54 10.94 -7.03
CA GLY A 198 -5.83 11.23 -5.62
C GLY A 198 -6.65 12.50 -5.44
N ASP A 199 -6.73 12.97 -4.19
CA ASP A 199 -7.48 14.16 -3.84
C ASP A 199 -6.71 15.44 -4.21
N LYS A 200 -7.46 16.52 -4.48
CA LYS A 200 -6.87 17.83 -4.75
C LYS A 200 -6.18 18.38 -3.50
N ALA A 201 -4.94 18.81 -3.67
CA ALA A 201 -4.22 19.53 -2.63
C ALA A 201 -4.88 20.88 -2.34
N SER A 202 -4.76 21.36 -1.10
CA SER A 202 -5.20 22.71 -0.71
C SER A 202 -4.28 23.81 -1.24
N ILE A 203 -3.02 23.48 -1.52
CA ILE A 203 -2.04 24.38 -2.10
C ILE A 203 -2.06 24.21 -3.62
N ASP A 204 -2.12 25.33 -4.31
CA ASP A 204 -2.03 25.40 -5.77
C ASP A 204 -0.67 24.89 -6.28
N GLU A 205 -0.70 24.11 -7.36
CA GLU A 205 0.48 23.48 -7.95
C GLU A 205 1.50 24.53 -8.40
N GLN A 206 1.05 25.59 -9.06
CA GLN A 206 1.95 26.62 -9.59
C GLN A 206 2.65 27.39 -8.47
N SER A 207 1.93 27.62 -7.37
CA SER A 207 2.47 28.26 -6.17
C SER A 207 3.56 27.39 -5.52
N CYS A 208 3.33 26.07 -5.43
CA CYS A 208 4.30 25.12 -4.91
C CYS A 208 5.57 25.04 -5.79
N ILE A 209 5.40 24.98 -7.11
CA ILE A 209 6.53 24.96 -8.07
C ILE A 209 7.33 26.27 -7.98
N SER A 210 6.65 27.42 -7.98
CA SER A 210 7.32 28.73 -7.89
C SER A 210 8.10 28.87 -6.57
N TRP A 211 7.57 28.32 -5.47
CA TRP A 211 8.29 28.28 -4.19
C TRP A 211 9.52 27.38 -4.27
N LEU A 212 9.45 26.22 -4.93
CA LEU A 212 10.59 25.33 -5.15
C LEU A 212 11.68 25.99 -6.02
N ASP A 213 11.29 26.70 -7.08
CA ASP A 213 12.20 27.41 -7.98
C ASP A 213 13.03 28.49 -7.25
N SER A 214 12.53 28.98 -6.11
CA SER A 214 13.24 29.95 -5.26
C SER A 214 14.26 29.33 -4.30
N ARG A 215 14.40 28.00 -4.27
CA ARG A 215 15.28 27.27 -3.34
C ARG A 215 16.47 26.67 -4.06
N GLU A 216 17.58 26.52 -3.33
CA GLU A 216 18.76 25.86 -3.86
C GLU A 216 18.50 24.38 -4.21
N PRO A 217 19.15 23.82 -5.23
CA PRO A 217 19.03 22.40 -5.55
C PRO A 217 19.35 21.51 -4.34
N ARG A 218 18.52 20.49 -4.10
CA ARG A 218 18.68 19.52 -3.00
C ARG A 218 18.62 20.15 -1.59
N SER A 219 17.95 21.29 -1.42
CA SER A 219 17.81 21.99 -0.13
C SER A 219 16.46 21.81 0.58
N VAL A 220 15.49 21.13 -0.06
CA VAL A 220 14.12 21.01 0.44
C VAL A 220 13.79 19.56 0.83
N ILE A 221 13.19 19.37 2.01
CA ILE A 221 12.63 18.10 2.45
C ILE A 221 11.19 17.98 1.95
N TYR A 222 10.85 16.87 1.29
CA TYR A 222 9.47 16.49 0.99
C TYR A 222 9.00 15.42 1.98
N ALA A 223 8.04 15.76 2.83
CA ALA A 223 7.42 14.85 3.79
C ALA A 223 5.99 14.51 3.35
N CYS A 224 5.76 13.27 2.94
CA CYS A 224 4.43 12.76 2.60
C CYS A 224 4.36 11.27 2.96
N PHE A 225 3.35 10.91 3.76
CA PHE A 225 3.22 9.55 4.29
C PHE A 225 2.14 8.73 3.57
N GLY A 226 1.54 9.30 2.52
CA GLY A 226 0.47 8.67 1.76
C GLY A 226 -0.87 8.63 2.51
N SER A 227 -1.95 8.38 1.76
CA SER A 227 -3.30 8.50 2.30
C SER A 227 -3.68 7.35 3.24
N LEU A 228 -3.12 6.15 3.04
CA LEU A 228 -3.32 4.99 3.91
C LEU A 228 -2.63 5.10 5.28
N SER A 229 -1.74 6.06 5.47
CA SER A 229 -1.14 6.29 6.79
C SER A 229 -2.18 6.94 7.72
N ARG A 230 -2.19 6.52 8.97
CA ARG A 230 -3.05 7.08 10.03
C ARG A 230 -2.15 7.57 11.14
N MET A 231 -2.16 8.87 11.39
CA MET A 231 -1.31 9.48 12.41
C MET A 231 -2.14 10.09 13.53
N SER A 232 -1.69 9.89 14.77
CA SER A 232 -2.27 10.60 15.91
C SER A 232 -1.84 12.07 15.88
N ALA A 233 -2.61 12.94 16.51
CA ALA A 233 -2.25 14.36 16.68
C ALA A 233 -0.86 14.52 17.32
N LYS A 234 -0.51 13.66 18.29
CA LYS A 234 0.83 13.64 18.89
C LYS A 234 1.92 13.34 17.86
N GLN A 235 1.73 12.32 17.03
CA GLN A 235 2.72 11.96 16.00
C GLN A 235 2.90 13.07 14.96
N ILE A 236 1.82 13.74 14.57
CA ILE A 236 1.86 14.90 13.66
C ILE A 236 2.69 16.03 14.29
N LYS A 237 2.41 16.38 15.55
CA LYS A 237 3.16 17.41 16.28
C LYS A 237 4.66 17.10 16.33
N GLU A 238 5.04 15.87 16.71
CA GLU A 238 6.45 15.47 16.76
C GLU A 238 7.14 15.53 15.39
N ILE A 239 6.45 15.14 14.31
CA ILE A 239 6.99 15.26 12.94
C ILE A 239 7.22 16.74 12.60
N GLY A 240 6.25 17.61 12.88
CA GLY A 240 6.37 19.02 12.57
C GLY A 240 7.46 19.73 13.39
N LEU A 241 7.59 19.41 14.68
CA LEU A 241 8.69 19.90 15.52
C LEU A 241 10.05 19.39 15.01
N GLY A 242 10.13 18.13 14.59
CA GLY A 242 11.35 17.56 14.00
C GLY A 242 11.72 18.21 12.66
N LEU A 243 10.74 18.52 11.81
CA LEU A 243 10.95 19.26 10.56
C LEU A 243 11.47 20.67 10.83
N GLU A 244 10.89 21.38 11.81
CA GLU A 244 11.38 22.70 12.22
C GLU A 244 12.81 22.64 12.77
N ALA A 245 13.10 21.69 13.64
CA ALA A 245 14.42 21.49 14.23
C ALA A 245 15.48 21.01 13.21
N SER A 246 15.07 20.58 12.01
CA SER A 246 16.01 20.20 10.94
C SER A 246 16.70 21.40 10.30
N TYR A 247 16.13 22.60 10.44
CA TYR A 247 16.56 23.85 9.77
C TYR A 247 16.56 23.78 8.23
N PHE A 248 15.99 22.73 7.63
CA PHE A 248 15.77 22.66 6.19
C PHE A 248 14.42 23.27 5.83
N ALA A 249 14.35 23.87 4.65
CA ALA A 249 13.06 24.17 4.02
C ALA A 249 12.31 22.85 3.77
N PHE A 250 10.99 22.84 3.93
CA PHE A 250 10.22 21.62 3.74
C PHE A 250 8.85 21.87 3.11
N ILE A 251 8.37 20.86 2.38
CA ILE A 251 6.97 20.69 1.97
C ILE A 251 6.45 19.49 2.74
N TRP A 252 5.42 19.69 3.55
CA TRP A 252 4.81 18.62 4.34
C TRP A 252 3.33 18.47 4.00
N ILE A 253 2.97 17.29 3.53
CA ILE A 253 1.59 16.92 3.20
C ILE A 253 0.94 16.26 4.41
N ILE A 254 -0.09 16.92 4.95
CA ILE A 254 -0.92 16.42 6.04
C ILE A 254 -2.27 16.00 5.48
N ARG A 255 -2.72 14.79 5.82
CA ARG A 255 -4.01 14.27 5.42
C ARG A 255 -5.13 15.02 6.15
N SER A 256 -6.14 15.47 5.43
CA SER A 256 -7.27 16.23 6.01
C SER A 256 -7.96 15.48 7.15
N LEU A 257 -8.17 14.17 7.01
CA LEU A 257 -8.77 13.33 8.04
C LEU A 257 -7.93 13.17 9.31
N ASP A 258 -6.62 13.43 9.24
CA ASP A 258 -5.75 13.42 10.42
C ASP A 258 -5.57 14.84 11.00
N SER A 259 -6.06 15.87 10.31
CA SER A 259 -6.09 17.27 10.75
C SER A 259 -7.25 17.48 11.73
N SER A 260 -7.08 17.05 12.97
CA SER A 260 -8.04 17.35 14.04
C SER A 260 -8.01 18.85 14.39
N ALA A 261 -9.06 19.36 15.03
CA ALA A 261 -9.08 20.73 15.55
C ALA A 261 -7.87 21.06 16.46
N GLU A 262 -7.33 20.04 17.15
CA GLU A 262 -6.10 20.15 17.94
C GLU A 262 -4.87 20.41 17.07
N VAL A 263 -4.75 19.71 15.93
CA VAL A 263 -3.66 19.88 14.96
C VAL A 263 -3.77 21.24 14.28
N GLU A 264 -4.96 21.63 13.83
CA GLU A 264 -5.20 22.91 13.17
C GLU A 264 -4.88 24.09 14.08
N LYS A 265 -5.33 24.03 15.35
CA LYS A 265 -5.01 25.04 16.34
C LYS A 265 -3.50 25.15 16.56
N TRP A 266 -2.81 24.02 16.70
CA TRP A 266 -1.36 23.99 16.88
C TRP A 266 -0.62 24.57 15.65
N LEU A 267 -1.01 24.20 14.43
CA LEU A 267 -0.43 24.76 13.20
C LEU A 267 -0.62 26.28 13.11
N ALA A 268 -1.79 26.79 13.49
CA ALA A 268 -2.06 28.22 13.51
C ALA A 268 -1.18 28.97 14.52
N GLU A 269 -0.99 28.40 15.72
CA GLU A 269 -0.11 28.96 16.76
C GLU A 269 1.36 29.00 16.30
N GLU A 270 1.85 27.94 15.66
CA GLU A 270 3.24 27.89 15.17
C GLU A 270 3.48 28.82 13.97
N ASN A 271 2.54 28.92 13.03
CA ASN A 271 2.66 29.88 11.93
C ASN A 271 2.69 31.32 12.44
N SER A 272 1.84 31.64 13.41
CA SER A 272 1.81 32.99 14.03
C SER A 272 3.14 33.35 14.72
N LYS A 273 3.85 32.37 15.29
CA LYS A 273 5.17 32.59 15.91
C LYS A 273 6.27 32.82 14.88
N LYS A 274 6.15 32.29 13.66
CA LYS A 274 7.12 32.51 12.57
C LYS A 274 7.00 33.92 12.00
N ASP A 275 5.78 34.41 11.79
CA ASP A 275 5.54 35.78 11.32
C ASP A 275 6.11 36.83 12.30
N LEU A 276 6.10 36.55 13.60
CA LEU A 276 6.69 37.40 14.64
C LEU A 276 8.24 37.38 14.66
N LYS A 277 8.88 36.34 14.11
CA LYS A 277 10.35 36.21 14.06
C LYS A 277 10.96 36.75 12.76
N GLU A 278 10.20 36.77 11.67
CA GLU A 278 10.63 37.38 10.40
C GLU A 278 10.41 38.91 10.36
N GLY A 279 9.60 39.44 11.29
CA GLY A 279 9.32 40.87 11.43
C GLY A 279 10.14 41.63 12.49
N ALA A 280 11.21 41.04 13.05
CA ALA A 280 12.04 41.62 14.11
C ALA A 280 13.51 41.82 13.69
#